data_AF-A0A3M2CTT5-F1
#
_entry.id   AF-A0A3M2CTT5-F1
#
_cell.length_a   1.000
_cell.length_b   1.000
_cell.length_c   1.000
_cell.angle_alpha   90.00
_cell.angle_beta   90.00
_cell.angle_gamma   90.00
#
_symmetry.space_group_name_H-M   'P 1'
#
loop_
_entity.id
_entity.type
_entity.pdbx_description
1 polymer ?
#
loop_
_entity_poly.entity_id
_entity_poly.type
_entity_poly.pdbx_seq_one_letter_code
_entity_poly.pdbx_strand_id
1 'polypeptide(L)'
;MNDESNPYDAGEADRTQGSDTGDVFIAPPTEPGEIDDFKEPPRWPSVVGVIGIVWGALGLVCGGLGSAWMMIGPRFMQSGAGQMQGGMPPVMTTFQPGQFVLTIVGTVWSLYLIVCGAVCASRKPIARPMTLLWAVVAIALTAVSMKMQLDLQAEIAQWVKDNPTADFSKTQQGPGAAIGRMAGLAFGLIFGLAWPVFCLVWFGVVKTKPEQMTGDADVPAA
;
A
#
# COMPACT_ATOMS: atom_id res chain seq x y z
N MET A 1 -34.18 -41.38 -2.90
CA MET A 1 -33.26 -42.42 -2.39
C MET A 1 -32.10 -41.68 -1.74
N ASN A 2 -32.10 -41.37 -0.45
CA ASN A 2 -32.79 -41.88 0.76
C ASN A 2 -33.08 -40.62 1.62
N ASP A 3 -34.30 -40.26 2.00
CA ASP A 3 -35.18 -40.78 3.07
C ASP A 3 -34.48 -41.40 4.28
N GLU A 4 -34.29 -40.59 5.32
CA GLU A 4 -34.17 -41.01 6.72
C GLU A 4 -34.80 -39.92 7.59
N SER A 5 -36.13 -39.99 7.67
CA SER A 5 -36.96 -39.33 8.66
C SER A 5 -36.69 -39.98 10.03
N ASN A 6 -36.25 -39.21 11.02
CA ASN A 6 -36.19 -39.63 12.42
C ASN A 6 -37.55 -39.33 13.09
N PRO A 7 -38.39 -40.34 13.40
CA PRO A 7 -39.75 -40.16 13.92
C PRO A 7 -39.90 -40.44 15.43
N TYR A 8 -38.80 -40.49 16.20
CA TYR A 8 -38.81 -40.67 17.65
C TYR A 8 -37.95 -39.53 18.24
N ASP A 9 -38.52 -38.53 18.88
CA ASP A 9 -38.82 -38.66 20.31
C ASP A 9 -39.91 -37.67 20.72
N ALA A 10 -41.12 -38.20 20.85
CA ALA A 10 -42.27 -37.49 21.36
C ALA A 10 -42.43 -37.86 22.83
N GLY A 11 -42.26 -36.86 23.70
CA GLY A 11 -42.95 -36.79 24.97
C GLY A 11 -42.20 -37.32 26.18
N GLU A 12 -41.63 -36.39 26.95
CA GLU A 12 -41.54 -36.58 28.40
C GLU A 12 -42.03 -35.32 29.09
N ALA A 13 -43.36 -35.26 29.21
CA ALA A 13 -44.04 -34.40 30.15
C ALA A 13 -43.94 -35.02 31.54
N ASP A 14 -42.79 -34.89 32.21
CA ASP A 14 -42.70 -35.21 33.64
C ASP A 14 -43.04 -33.96 34.46
N ARG A 15 -44.34 -33.85 34.73
CA ARG A 15 -44.86 -33.13 35.90
C ARG A 15 -44.91 -34.11 37.07
N THR A 16 -43.80 -34.26 37.77
CA THR A 16 -43.75 -34.63 39.18
C THR A 16 -42.51 -33.93 39.73
N GLN A 17 -42.39 -33.43 40.93
CA GLN A 17 -43.20 -33.31 42.13
C GLN A 17 -42.32 -32.41 43.01
N GLY A 18 -42.93 -31.49 43.77
CA GLY A 18 -42.16 -30.75 44.76
C GLY A 18 -41.51 -31.69 45.77
N SER A 19 -40.19 -31.65 45.86
CA SER A 19 -39.50 -32.01 47.09
C SER A 19 -38.88 -30.75 47.67
N ASP A 20 -39.53 -30.31 48.74
CA ASP A 20 -39.02 -29.53 49.85
C ASP A 20 -37.63 -30.05 50.26
N THR A 21 -36.61 -29.64 49.52
CA THR A 21 -35.21 -29.87 49.84
C THR A 21 -34.78 -28.61 50.54
N GLY A 22 -34.86 -28.64 51.87
CA GLY A 22 -34.44 -27.54 52.72
C GLY A 22 -33.11 -27.00 52.20
N ASP A 23 -33.06 -25.69 52.01
CA ASP A 23 -31.97 -24.91 51.42
C ASP A 23 -30.60 -25.51 51.78
N VAL A 24 -30.14 -26.45 50.95
CA VAL A 24 -28.77 -26.91 51.01
C VAL A 24 -28.02 -25.69 50.54
N PHE A 25 -27.30 -25.06 51.47
CA PHE A 25 -26.32 -24.03 51.17
C PHE A 25 -25.26 -24.69 50.27
N ILE A 26 -25.56 -24.77 48.98
CA ILE A 26 -24.62 -25.14 47.93
C ILE A 26 -23.63 -24.00 47.93
N ALA A 27 -22.46 -24.23 48.52
CA ALA A 27 -21.37 -23.28 48.43
C ALA A 27 -21.19 -22.94 46.94
N PRO A 28 -21.04 -21.65 46.58
CA PRO A 28 -20.84 -21.26 45.19
C PRO A 28 -19.73 -22.12 44.59
N PRO A 29 -19.88 -22.61 43.35
CA PRO A 29 -18.90 -23.47 42.70
C PRO A 29 -17.50 -22.89 42.91
N THR A 30 -16.65 -23.59 43.66
CA THR A 30 -15.28 -23.16 43.95
C THR A 30 -14.31 -23.58 42.87
N GLU A 31 -14.77 -24.30 41.84
CA GLU A 31 -14.01 -24.51 40.62
C GLU A 31 -13.78 -23.14 39.98
N PRO A 32 -12.53 -22.67 39.86
CA PRO A 32 -12.22 -21.50 39.06
C PRO A 32 -12.75 -21.79 37.66
N GLY A 33 -13.81 -21.07 37.25
CA GLY A 33 -14.36 -21.22 35.91
C GLY A 33 -13.22 -21.15 34.91
N GLU A 34 -13.16 -22.13 34.02
CA GLU A 34 -12.18 -22.16 32.94
C GLU A 34 -12.26 -20.80 32.24
N ILE A 35 -11.22 -20.00 32.42
CA ILE A 35 -11.17 -18.66 31.85
C ILE A 35 -11.00 -18.92 30.36
N ASP A 36 -12.10 -18.80 29.64
CA ASP A 36 -12.17 -18.99 28.19
C ASP A 36 -10.97 -18.26 27.58
N ASP A 37 -10.02 -19.03 27.05
CA ASP A 37 -8.66 -18.60 26.78
C ASP A 37 -8.74 -17.50 25.73
N PHE A 38 -8.61 -16.24 26.17
CA PHE A 38 -8.91 -15.08 25.34
C PHE A 38 -7.99 -15.09 24.11
N LYS A 39 -8.53 -15.54 22.97
CA LYS A 39 -7.77 -15.65 21.73
C LYS A 39 -7.52 -14.24 21.20
N GLU A 40 -6.32 -13.74 21.43
CA GLU A 40 -5.97 -12.39 21.01
C GLU A 40 -6.06 -12.28 19.47
N PRO A 41 -6.80 -11.28 18.95
CA PRO A 41 -6.97 -11.14 17.51
C PRO A 41 -5.63 -10.84 16.83
N PRO A 42 -5.43 -11.28 15.58
CA PRO A 42 -4.16 -11.15 14.88
C PRO A 42 -3.72 -9.67 14.78
N ARG A 43 -2.52 -9.37 15.28
CA ARG A 43 -1.95 -7.99 15.29
C ARG A 43 -1.38 -7.53 13.95
N TRP A 44 -1.08 -8.46 13.04
CA TRP A 44 -0.39 -8.17 11.77
C TRP A 44 -1.13 -7.20 10.81
N PRO A 45 -2.48 -7.20 10.67
CA PRO A 45 -3.16 -6.31 9.72
C PRO A 45 -2.98 -4.84 10.08
N SER A 46 -2.91 -4.56 11.39
CA SER A 46 -2.68 -3.22 11.92
C SER A 46 -1.28 -2.71 11.55
N VAL A 47 -0.25 -3.54 11.69
CA VAL A 47 1.13 -3.16 11.32
C VAL A 47 1.25 -2.88 9.83
N VAL A 48 0.73 -3.78 8.98
CA VAL A 48 0.78 -3.61 7.52
C VAL A 48 -0.03 -2.37 7.08
N GLY A 49 -1.19 -2.13 7.71
CA GLY A 49 -1.99 -0.94 7.46
C GLY A 49 -1.26 0.36 7.79
N VAL A 50 -0.59 0.43 8.94
CA VAL A 50 0.21 1.59 9.34
C VAL A 50 1.37 1.84 8.37
N ILE A 51 2.10 0.78 7.97
CA ILE A 51 3.18 0.92 6.98
C ILE A 51 2.62 1.46 5.64
N GLY A 52 1.46 0.96 5.21
CA GLY A 52 0.78 1.48 4.02
C GLY A 52 0.43 2.97 4.12
N ILE A 53 -0.04 3.44 5.28
CA ILE A 53 -0.32 4.86 5.54
C ILE A 53 0.97 5.68 5.45
N VAL A 54 2.08 5.22 6.05
CA VAL A 54 3.37 5.92 6.00
C VAL A 54 3.88 6.02 4.56
N TRP A 55 3.79 4.94 3.79
CA TRP A 55 4.16 4.94 2.36
C TRP A 55 3.28 5.84 1.52
N GLY A 56 1.96 5.84 1.76
CA GLY A 56 1.02 6.72 1.08
C GLY A 56 1.28 8.19 1.40
N ALA A 57 1.56 8.52 2.65
CA ALA A 57 1.91 9.87 3.08
C ALA A 57 3.25 10.32 2.48
N LEU A 58 4.26 9.46 2.46
CA LEU A 58 5.54 9.74 1.81
C LEU A 58 5.35 9.98 0.31
N GLY A 59 4.58 9.13 -0.37
CA GLY A 59 4.22 9.30 -1.78
C GLY A 59 3.48 10.61 -2.04
N LEU A 60 2.58 11.02 -1.13
CA LEU A 60 1.85 12.28 -1.25
C LEU A 60 2.72 13.51 -1.02
N VAL A 61 3.65 13.46 -0.06
CA VAL A 61 4.60 14.56 0.17
C VAL A 61 5.57 14.66 -1.01
N CYS A 62 6.15 13.55 -1.47
CA CYS A 62 7.07 13.55 -2.60
C CYS A 62 6.39 13.92 -3.92
N GLY A 63 5.22 13.33 -4.20
CA GLY A 63 4.43 13.61 -5.40
C GLY A 63 3.82 15.01 -5.39
N GLY A 64 3.30 15.45 -4.25
CA GLY A 64 2.70 16.78 -4.07
C GLY A 64 3.73 17.90 -4.17
N LEU A 65 4.86 17.79 -3.46
CA LEU A 65 5.96 18.75 -3.57
C LEU A 65 6.59 18.72 -4.96
N GLY A 66 6.75 17.54 -5.56
CA GLY A 66 7.21 17.38 -6.94
C GLY A 66 6.30 18.07 -7.95
N SER A 67 4.98 17.92 -7.80
CA SER A 67 3.97 18.58 -8.65
C SER A 67 4.04 20.11 -8.54
N ALA A 68 4.14 20.61 -7.30
CA ALA A 68 4.29 22.05 -7.06
C ALA A 68 5.59 22.58 -7.67
N TRP A 69 6.68 21.82 -7.54
CA TRP A 69 7.96 22.16 -8.14
C TRP A 69 7.91 22.12 -9.67
N MET A 70 7.16 21.21 -10.30
CA MET A 70 6.99 21.21 -11.76
C MET A 70 6.28 22.46 -12.29
N MET A 71 5.40 23.09 -11.49
CA MET A 71 4.72 24.32 -11.88
C MET A 71 5.60 25.57 -11.70
N ILE A 72 6.42 25.61 -10.66
CA ILE A 72 7.25 26.78 -10.32
C ILE A 72 8.67 26.68 -10.91
N GLY A 73 9.16 25.46 -11.05
CA GLY A 73 10.52 25.11 -11.47
C GLY A 73 10.94 25.75 -12.79
N PRO A 74 10.14 25.69 -13.87
CA PRO A 74 10.49 26.35 -15.13
C PRO A 74 10.68 27.87 -14.98
N ARG A 75 9.88 28.54 -14.14
CA ARG A 75 10.03 29.98 -13.88
C ARG A 75 11.30 30.28 -13.10
N PHE A 76 11.60 29.45 -12.09
CA PHE A 76 12.83 29.57 -11.33
C PHE A 76 14.06 29.30 -12.20
N MET A 77 14.03 28.27 -13.04
CA MET A 77 15.09 27.97 -13.99
C MET A 77 15.26 29.06 -15.04
N GLN A 78 14.18 29.66 -15.56
CA GLN A 78 14.27 30.80 -16.47
C GLN A 78 14.96 32.02 -15.84
N SER A 79 14.70 32.30 -14.55
CA SER A 79 15.41 33.36 -13.83
C SER A 79 16.91 33.07 -13.64
N GLY A 80 17.30 31.79 -13.47
CA GLY A 80 18.70 31.39 -13.40
C GLY A 80 19.38 31.17 -14.76
N ALA A 81 18.62 30.90 -15.82
CA ALA A 81 19.11 30.59 -17.15
C ALA A 81 19.87 31.76 -17.79
N GLY A 82 19.55 33.00 -17.41
CA GLY A 82 20.31 34.18 -17.83
C GLY A 82 21.78 34.16 -17.36
N GLN A 83 22.14 33.32 -16.39
CA GLN A 83 23.50 33.16 -15.89
C GLN A 83 24.25 31.96 -16.50
N MET A 84 23.57 31.03 -17.16
CA MET A 84 24.22 29.84 -17.75
C MET A 84 24.51 30.04 -19.23
N GLN A 85 25.78 30.05 -19.61
CA GLN A 85 26.15 30.12 -21.02
C GLN A 85 25.93 28.75 -21.69
N GLY A 86 25.21 28.74 -22.82
CA GLY A 86 24.99 27.55 -23.64
C GLY A 86 23.59 26.94 -23.60
N GLY A 87 22.65 27.55 -22.87
CA GLY A 87 21.24 27.12 -22.86
C GLY A 87 20.98 25.82 -22.09
N MET A 88 19.71 25.45 -22.01
CA MET A 88 19.25 24.20 -21.37
C MET A 88 18.60 23.29 -22.42
N PRO A 89 18.59 21.97 -22.21
CA PRO A 89 17.89 21.06 -23.11
C PRO A 89 16.40 21.41 -23.16
N PRO A 90 15.77 21.43 -24.36
CA PRO A 90 14.35 21.79 -24.52
C PRO A 90 13.40 20.95 -23.66
N VAL A 91 13.80 19.71 -23.36
CA VAL A 91 13.03 18.78 -22.53
C VAL A 91 12.86 19.23 -21.07
N MET A 92 13.74 20.12 -20.58
CA MET A 92 13.63 20.69 -19.23
C MET A 92 12.84 22.00 -19.21
N THR A 93 12.78 22.70 -20.33
CA THR A 93 12.07 23.99 -20.44
C THR A 93 10.62 23.81 -20.89
N THR A 94 10.34 22.75 -21.64
CA THR A 94 9.02 22.48 -22.18
C THR A 94 8.23 21.63 -21.20
N PHE A 95 7.02 22.07 -20.88
CA PHE A 95 6.07 21.30 -20.10
C PHE A 95 5.75 19.98 -20.84
N GLN A 96 6.10 18.85 -20.23
CA GLN A 96 5.78 17.52 -20.74
C GLN A 96 4.41 17.08 -20.19
N PRO A 97 3.34 17.07 -21.01
CA PRO A 97 2.00 16.74 -20.51
C PRO A 97 1.91 15.33 -19.92
N GLY A 98 2.67 14.38 -20.47
CA GLY A 98 2.72 13.01 -19.98
C GLY A 98 3.21 12.91 -18.54
N GLN A 99 4.28 13.65 -18.19
CA GLN A 99 4.81 13.66 -16.82
C GLN A 99 3.81 14.26 -15.83
N PHE A 100 3.10 15.30 -16.26
CA PHE A 100 2.08 15.94 -15.44
C PHE A 100 0.90 14.99 -15.15
N VAL A 101 0.37 14.32 -16.18
CA VAL A 101 -0.70 13.31 -16.02
C VAL A 101 -0.23 12.20 -15.08
N LEU A 102 0.97 11.65 -15.30
CA LEU A 102 1.52 10.60 -14.46
C LEU A 102 1.67 11.04 -13.00
N THR A 103 2.05 12.28 -12.75
CA THR A 103 2.21 12.83 -11.39
C THR A 103 0.86 12.99 -10.69
N ILE A 104 -0.18 13.48 -11.40
CA ILE A 104 -1.54 13.57 -10.87
C ILE A 104 -2.06 12.16 -10.54
N VAL A 105 -1.93 11.23 -11.49
CA VAL A 105 -2.37 9.84 -11.30
C VAL A 105 -1.64 9.23 -10.10
N GLY A 106 -0.32 9.40 -9.99
CA GLY A 106 0.46 8.92 -8.85
C GLY A 106 0.05 9.53 -7.51
N THR A 107 -0.33 10.81 -7.50
CA THR A 107 -0.82 11.50 -6.30
C THR A 107 -2.18 10.94 -5.86
N VAL A 108 -3.12 10.76 -6.79
CA VAL A 108 -4.41 10.10 -6.53
C VAL A 108 -4.20 8.65 -6.08
N TRP A 109 -3.23 7.94 -6.69
CA TRP A 109 -2.90 6.57 -6.31
C TRP A 109 -2.28 6.47 -4.91
N SER A 110 -1.57 7.51 -4.46
CA SER A 110 -1.04 7.62 -3.10
C SER A 110 -2.15 7.85 -2.07
N LEU A 111 -3.16 8.67 -2.40
CA LEU A 111 -4.36 8.80 -1.58
C LEU A 111 -5.12 7.48 -1.46
N TYR A 112 -5.24 6.73 -2.56
CA TYR A 112 -5.85 5.42 -2.55
C TYR A 112 -5.09 4.44 -1.63
N LEU A 113 -3.75 4.49 -1.62
CA LEU A 113 -2.94 3.68 -0.68
C LEU A 113 -3.23 4.02 0.78
N ILE A 114 -3.39 5.30 1.12
CA ILE A 114 -3.74 5.72 2.49
C ILE A 114 -5.09 5.14 2.90
N VAL A 115 -6.10 5.18 2.02
CA VAL A 115 -7.42 4.58 2.26
C VAL A 115 -7.28 3.06 2.43
N CYS A 116 -6.51 2.37 1.57
CA CYS A 116 -6.25 0.94 1.72
C CYS A 116 -5.58 0.61 3.05
N GLY A 117 -4.59 1.40 3.46
CA GLY A 117 -3.90 1.25 4.73
C GLY A 117 -4.83 1.42 5.93
N ALA A 118 -5.72 2.41 5.90
CA ALA A 118 -6.71 2.64 6.95
C ALA A 118 -7.75 1.50 7.04
N VAL A 119 -8.24 1.01 5.90
CA VAL A 119 -9.17 -0.12 5.83
C VAL A 119 -8.49 -1.41 6.32
N CYS A 120 -7.21 -1.62 5.98
CA CYS A 120 -6.39 -2.73 6.49
C CYS A 120 -6.16 -2.63 8.00
N ALA A 121 -5.86 -1.44 8.52
CA ALA A 121 -5.71 -1.20 9.94
C ALA A 121 -7.02 -1.43 10.72
N SER A 122 -8.15 -1.19 10.07
CA SER A 122 -9.50 -1.47 10.59
C SER A 122 -9.92 -2.93 10.48
N ARG A 123 -9.05 -3.84 10.03
CA ARG A 123 -9.28 -5.30 9.90
C ARG A 123 -10.52 -5.67 9.06
N LYS A 124 -10.88 -4.84 8.08
CA LYS A 124 -12.03 -5.13 7.22
C LYS A 124 -11.63 -6.14 6.13
N PRO A 125 -12.47 -7.15 5.81
CA PRO A 125 -12.15 -8.17 4.80
C PRO A 125 -11.96 -7.58 3.38
N ILE A 126 -12.57 -6.41 3.12
CA ILE A 126 -12.40 -5.68 1.86
C ILE A 126 -10.97 -5.11 1.67
N ALA A 127 -10.16 -5.03 2.72
CA ALA A 127 -8.78 -4.53 2.64
C ALA A 127 -7.93 -5.33 1.64
N ARG A 128 -8.14 -6.66 1.57
CA ARG A 128 -7.36 -7.56 0.72
C ARG A 128 -7.51 -7.25 -0.77
N PRO A 129 -8.72 -7.31 -1.37
CA PRO A 129 -8.87 -7.04 -2.80
C PRO A 129 -8.47 -5.60 -3.15
N MET A 130 -8.71 -4.62 -2.28
CA MET A 130 -8.29 -3.23 -2.50
C MET A 130 -6.77 -3.08 -2.57
N THR A 131 -6.05 -3.72 -1.63
CA THR A 131 -4.57 -3.63 -1.59
C THR A 131 -3.92 -4.41 -2.73
N LEU A 132 -4.50 -5.54 -3.15
CA LEU A 132 -4.04 -6.30 -4.31
C LEU A 132 -4.24 -5.51 -5.62
N LEU A 133 -5.42 -4.92 -5.81
CA LEU A 133 -5.69 -4.04 -6.95
C LEU A 133 -4.72 -2.86 -6.97
N TRP A 134 -4.49 -2.24 -5.80
CA TRP A 134 -3.51 -1.18 -5.65
C TRP A 134 -2.12 -1.60 -6.14
N ALA A 135 -1.65 -2.77 -5.69
CA ALA A 135 -0.31 -3.26 -5.96
C ALA A 135 -0.09 -3.59 -7.45
N VAL A 136 -1.07 -4.22 -8.11
CA VAL A 136 -0.99 -4.53 -9.56
C VAL A 136 -0.84 -3.26 -10.39
N VAL A 137 -1.71 -2.27 -10.12
CA VAL A 137 -1.67 -1.00 -10.85
C VAL A 137 -0.42 -0.20 -10.49
N ALA A 138 0.04 -0.23 -9.24
CA ALA A 138 1.27 0.44 -8.82
C ALA A 138 2.49 -0.10 -9.58
N ILE A 139 2.59 -1.43 -9.79
CA ILE A 139 3.67 -2.03 -10.60
C ILE A 139 3.60 -1.55 -12.05
N ALA A 140 2.40 -1.53 -12.65
CA ALA A 140 2.21 -1.02 -14.00
C ALA A 140 2.60 0.45 -14.13
N LEU A 141 2.17 1.29 -13.18
CA LEU A 141 2.53 2.72 -13.13
C LEU A 141 4.04 2.92 -12.94
N THR A 142 4.70 2.13 -12.09
CA THR A 142 6.15 2.18 -11.91
C THR A 142 6.88 1.82 -13.20
N ALA A 143 6.41 0.82 -13.96
CA ALA A 143 7.00 0.45 -15.25
C ALA A 143 6.87 1.57 -16.29
N VAL A 144 5.69 2.19 -16.40
CA VAL A 144 5.47 3.34 -17.29
C VAL A 144 6.34 4.53 -16.89
N SER A 145 6.38 4.86 -15.59
CA SER A 145 7.23 5.92 -15.04
C SER A 145 8.70 5.70 -15.35
N MET A 146 9.18 4.46 -15.18
CA MET A 146 10.55 4.07 -15.46
C MET A 146 10.89 4.27 -16.94
N LYS A 147 10.02 3.83 -17.85
CA LYS A 147 10.22 4.04 -19.29
C LYS A 147 10.36 5.53 -19.61
N MET A 148 9.45 6.37 -19.09
CA MET A 148 9.50 7.81 -19.32
C MET A 148 10.77 8.46 -18.77
N GLN A 149 11.26 8.00 -17.61
CA GLN A 149 12.53 8.48 -17.06
C GLN A 149 13.73 8.07 -17.94
N LEU A 150 13.73 6.86 -18.49
CA LEU A 150 14.78 6.41 -19.40
C LEU A 150 14.78 7.21 -20.71
N ASP A 151 13.60 7.46 -21.29
CA ASP A 151 13.46 8.29 -22.50
C ASP A 151 13.99 9.71 -22.25
N LEU A 152 13.61 10.31 -21.11
CA LEU A 152 14.09 11.64 -20.69
C LEU A 152 15.63 11.66 -20.53
N GLN A 153 16.21 10.63 -19.91
CA GLN A 153 17.67 10.54 -19.77
C GLN A 153 18.38 10.35 -21.10
N ALA A 154 17.78 9.63 -22.05
CA ALA A 154 18.32 9.45 -23.39
C ALA A 154 18.35 10.78 -24.17
N GLU A 155 17.28 11.57 -24.11
CA GLU A 155 17.22 12.90 -24.73
C GLU A 155 18.25 13.86 -24.13
N ILE A 156 18.39 13.88 -22.80
CA ILE A 156 19.41 14.69 -22.11
C ILE A 156 20.80 14.24 -22.54
N ALA A 157 21.06 12.93 -22.59
CA ALA A 157 22.37 12.40 -22.99
C ALA A 157 22.71 12.75 -24.45
N GLN A 158 21.71 12.75 -25.35
CA GLN A 158 21.90 13.18 -26.74
C GLN A 158 22.21 14.68 -26.80
N TRP A 159 21.42 15.51 -26.11
CA TRP A 159 21.66 16.96 -26.08
C TRP A 159 23.05 17.32 -25.53
N VAL A 160 23.51 16.63 -24.50
CA VAL A 160 24.85 16.83 -23.90
C VAL A 160 25.97 16.48 -24.89
N LYS A 161 25.76 15.48 -25.77
CA LYS A 161 26.71 15.15 -26.84
C LYS A 161 26.75 16.23 -27.92
N ASP A 162 25.58 16.77 -28.26
CA ASP A 162 25.45 17.78 -29.31
C ASP A 162 25.92 19.18 -28.84
N ASN A 163 25.91 19.43 -27.52
CA ASN A 163 26.26 20.73 -26.93
C ASN A 163 27.34 20.61 -25.83
N PRO A 164 28.56 20.14 -26.15
CA PRO A 164 29.58 19.85 -25.14
C PRO A 164 30.11 21.09 -24.41
N THR A 165 29.98 22.27 -25.01
CA THR A 165 30.49 23.54 -24.46
C THR A 165 29.56 24.17 -23.43
N ALA A 166 28.28 23.77 -23.40
CA ALA A 166 27.30 24.32 -22.47
C ALA A 166 27.63 23.95 -21.00
N ASP A 167 27.41 24.88 -20.08
CA ASP A 167 27.73 24.65 -18.66
C ASP A 167 26.92 23.51 -18.03
N PHE A 168 25.68 23.31 -18.50
CA PHE A 168 24.86 22.17 -18.13
C PHE A 168 25.51 20.84 -18.54
N SER A 169 26.09 20.77 -19.74
CA SER A 169 26.77 19.57 -20.25
C SER A 169 27.99 19.23 -19.41
N LYS A 170 28.80 20.22 -19.02
CA LYS A 170 29.96 20.01 -18.13
C LYS A 170 29.54 19.43 -16.79
N THR A 171 28.46 19.96 -16.21
CA THR A 171 27.88 19.44 -14.96
C THR A 171 27.40 18.00 -15.14
N GLN A 172 26.75 17.70 -16.27
CA GLN A 172 26.21 16.37 -16.53
C GLN A 172 27.22 15.31 -16.97
N GLN A 173 28.40 15.69 -17.42
CA GLN A 173 29.49 14.77 -17.72
C GLN A 173 30.33 14.44 -16.48
N GLY A 174 30.13 15.15 -15.37
CA GLY A 174 30.85 14.90 -14.13
C GLY A 174 30.57 13.49 -13.56
N PRO A 175 31.55 12.85 -12.90
CA PRO A 175 31.36 11.54 -12.25
C PRO A 175 30.19 11.52 -11.26
N GLY A 176 29.97 12.61 -10.54
CA GLY A 176 28.87 12.75 -9.59
C GLY A 176 27.48 12.70 -10.24
N ALA A 177 27.35 13.22 -11.47
CA ALA A 177 26.09 13.18 -12.21
C ALA A 177 25.71 11.76 -12.63
N ALA A 178 26.68 10.97 -13.10
CA ALA A 178 26.46 9.58 -13.47
C ALA A 178 26.05 8.73 -12.24
N ILE A 179 26.76 8.89 -11.12
CA ILE A 179 26.42 8.22 -9.86
C ILE A 179 25.03 8.64 -9.39
N GLY A 180 24.72 9.94 -9.42
CA GLY A 180 23.42 10.46 -9.01
C GLY A 180 22.26 9.90 -9.84
N ARG A 181 22.43 9.78 -11.17
CA ARG A 181 21.41 9.18 -12.05
C ARG A 181 21.20 7.70 -11.77
N MET A 182 22.29 6.93 -11.66
CA MET A 182 22.21 5.50 -11.37
C MET A 182 21.60 5.23 -10.00
N ALA A 183 22.05 5.96 -8.97
CA ALA A 183 21.48 5.87 -7.64
C ALA A 183 20.00 6.25 -7.64
N GLY A 184 19.62 7.37 -8.27
CA GLY A 184 18.24 7.81 -8.37
C GLY A 184 17.32 6.77 -9.02
N LEU A 185 17.75 6.16 -10.13
CA LEU A 185 17.01 5.09 -10.80
C LEU A 185 16.91 3.83 -9.92
N ALA A 186 18.01 3.42 -9.28
CA ALA A 186 18.03 2.25 -8.41
C ALA A 186 17.11 2.43 -7.19
N PHE A 187 17.21 3.57 -6.50
CA PHE A 187 16.33 3.90 -5.39
C PHE A 187 14.88 4.00 -5.84
N GLY A 188 14.60 4.66 -6.97
CA GLY A 188 13.26 4.75 -7.52
C GLY A 188 12.65 3.38 -7.83
N LEU A 189 13.43 2.45 -8.38
CA LEU A 189 12.96 1.11 -8.71
C LEU A 189 12.78 0.23 -7.46
N ILE A 190 13.75 0.26 -6.54
CA ILE A 190 13.67 -0.51 -5.29
C ILE A 190 12.48 -0.03 -4.46
N PHE A 191 12.36 1.27 -4.21
CA PHE A 191 11.25 1.79 -3.39
C PHE A 191 9.92 1.71 -4.16
N GLY A 192 9.93 1.93 -5.47
CA GLY A 192 8.74 1.86 -6.31
C GLY A 192 8.15 0.46 -6.47
N LEU A 193 8.94 -0.60 -6.30
CA LEU A 193 8.49 -1.99 -6.43
C LEU A 193 8.48 -2.78 -5.13
N ALA A 194 9.32 -2.45 -4.14
CA ALA A 194 9.44 -3.22 -2.90
C ALA A 194 8.09 -3.34 -2.17
N TRP A 195 7.38 -2.23 -2.00
CA TRP A 195 6.10 -2.23 -1.30
C TRP A 195 4.98 -2.93 -2.09
N PRO A 196 4.73 -2.63 -3.38
CA PRO A 196 3.76 -3.38 -4.18
C PRO A 196 4.03 -4.89 -4.24
N VAL A 197 5.28 -5.30 -4.45
CA VAL A 197 5.66 -6.73 -4.52
C VAL A 197 5.43 -7.39 -3.17
N PHE A 198 5.81 -6.74 -2.06
CA PHE A 198 5.51 -7.23 -0.73
C PHE A 198 4.00 -7.43 -0.52
N CYS A 199 3.16 -6.44 -0.90
CA CYS A 199 1.71 -6.56 -0.80
C CYS A 199 1.16 -7.72 -1.64
N LEU A 200 1.65 -7.93 -2.87
CA LEU A 200 1.24 -9.04 -3.72
C LEU A 200 1.59 -10.40 -3.11
N VAL A 201 2.81 -10.58 -2.61
CA VAL A 201 3.21 -11.84 -1.98
C VAL A 201 2.44 -12.06 -0.69
N TRP A 202 2.30 -11.03 0.15
CA TRP A 202 1.65 -11.15 1.45
C TRP A 202 0.14 -11.41 1.33
N PHE A 203 -0.59 -10.59 0.57
CA PHE A 203 -2.05 -10.74 0.44
C PHE A 203 -2.47 -11.73 -0.65
N GLY A 204 -1.58 -12.04 -1.61
CA GLY A 204 -1.85 -12.97 -2.69
C GLY A 204 -1.50 -14.41 -2.33
N VAL A 205 -0.42 -14.64 -1.58
CA VAL A 205 0.10 -15.99 -1.29
C VAL A 205 -0.03 -16.36 0.18
N VAL A 206 0.35 -15.47 1.10
CA VAL A 206 0.41 -15.82 2.54
C VAL A 206 -0.94 -15.75 3.22
N LYS A 207 -1.74 -14.71 2.94
CA LYS A 207 -3.00 -14.40 3.64
C LYS A 207 -4.20 -14.49 2.71
N THR A 208 -4.52 -15.71 2.29
CA THR A 208 -5.55 -15.98 1.27
C THR A 208 -6.96 -16.14 1.82
N LYS A 209 -7.13 -16.24 3.13
CA LYS A 209 -8.38 -16.61 3.80
C LYS A 209 -8.96 -15.41 4.59
N PRO A 210 -10.26 -15.05 4.42
CA PRO A 210 -10.89 -13.95 5.16
C PRO A 210 -10.80 -14.11 6.68
N GLU A 211 -10.87 -15.34 7.18
CA GLU A 211 -10.86 -15.67 8.61
C GLU A 211 -9.53 -15.26 9.26
N GLN A 212 -8.44 -15.24 8.49
CA GLN A 212 -7.12 -14.81 8.95
C GLN A 212 -7.00 -13.29 9.14
N MET A 213 -7.98 -12.51 8.65
CA MET A 213 -8.03 -11.05 8.81
C MET A 213 -8.87 -10.62 10.01
N THR A 214 -10.00 -11.27 10.26
CA THR A 214 -10.92 -10.89 11.34
C THR A 214 -10.56 -11.56 12.67
N GLY A 215 -10.01 -12.78 12.61
CA GLY A 215 -9.66 -13.56 13.80
C GLY A 215 -10.76 -14.53 14.27
N ASP A 216 -11.92 -14.54 13.60
CA ASP A 216 -13.13 -15.26 14.04
C ASP A 216 -13.21 -16.72 13.55
N ALA A 217 -12.07 -17.42 13.44
CA ALA A 217 -12.05 -18.75 12.82
C ALA A 217 -12.90 -19.83 13.53
N ASP A 218 -13.42 -19.56 14.74
CA ASP A 218 -13.99 -20.59 15.62
C ASP A 218 -15.42 -20.31 16.13
N VAL A 219 -16.15 -19.32 15.60
CA VAL A 219 -17.59 -19.21 15.91
C VAL A 219 -18.38 -19.98 14.84
N PRO A 220 -18.85 -21.21 15.10
CA PRO A 220 -19.73 -21.89 14.16
C PRO A 220 -20.96 -21.00 13.91
N ALA A 221 -21.31 -20.81 12.64
CA ALA A 221 -22.53 -20.10 12.27
C ALA A 221 -23.73 -20.82 12.91
N ALA A 222 -24.29 -20.21 13.95
CA ALA A 222 -25.50 -20.66 14.61
C ALA A 222 -26.74 -20.41 13.72
#